data_AF-A0A958FGS2-F1
#
_entry.id   AF-A0A958FGS2-F1
#
_cell.length_a   1.000
_cell.length_b   1.000
_cell.length_c   1.000
_cell.angle_alpha   90.00
_cell.angle_beta   90.00
_cell.angle_gamma   90.00
#
_symmetry.space_group_name_H-M   'P 1'
#
loop_
_entity.id
_entity.type
_entity.pdbx_description
1 polymer ?
#
loop_
_entity_poly.entity_id
_entity_poly.type
_entity_poly.pdbx_seq_one_letter_code
_entity_poly.pdbx_strand_id
1 'polypeptide(L)'
;YIQGEEFNAAALGGGDGGIVSALCMKKILLTDKGKGWAGVSIRNEQLLDLTRRFISATRWRGALEMETLLARRDQKLYILEINPRFPAWIYLGVAAEINLPAHYVDLARGRKLEPVNDYQVGKLFTHYTIDLIGEISQLDSLLSRGEIHYPETNPVQHSTDEGPTS
;
A
#
# COMPACT_ATOMS: atom_id res chain seq x y z
N TYR A 1 -1.93 -28.02 10.50
CA TYR A 1 -0.83 -27.04 10.28
C TYR A 1 -0.23 -27.31 8.92
N ILE A 2 -0.13 -26.30 8.04
CA ILE A 2 0.52 -26.41 6.72
C ILE A 2 1.84 -25.66 6.81
N GLN A 3 2.95 -26.33 6.55
CA GLN A 3 4.27 -25.69 6.54
C GLN A 3 4.52 -25.07 5.17
N GLY A 4 4.95 -23.81 5.15
CA GLY A 4 5.12 -23.06 3.91
C GLY A 4 5.77 -21.71 4.12
N GLU A 5 5.78 -20.93 3.04
CA GLU A 5 6.29 -19.57 3.01
C GLU A 5 5.16 -18.60 2.64
N GLU A 6 5.06 -17.47 3.36
CA GLU A 6 4.00 -16.48 3.13
C GLU A 6 4.37 -15.50 2.02
N PHE A 7 3.40 -15.25 1.14
CA PHE A 7 3.48 -14.22 0.09
C PHE A 7 2.20 -13.41 0.06
N ASN A 8 2.33 -12.13 -0.24
CA ASN A 8 1.22 -11.18 -0.22
C ASN A 8 1.13 -10.46 -1.56
N ALA A 9 -0.07 -10.25 -2.06
CA ALA A 9 -0.32 -9.41 -3.22
C ALA A 9 -1.25 -8.26 -2.83
N ALA A 10 -0.87 -7.03 -3.19
CA ALA A 10 -1.80 -5.91 -3.27
C ALA A 10 -2.29 -5.85 -4.71
N ALA A 11 -3.59 -5.71 -4.91
CA ALA A 11 -4.16 -5.61 -6.26
C ALA A 11 -5.34 -4.65 -6.31
N LEU A 12 -5.65 -4.24 -7.54
CA LEU A 12 -6.77 -3.39 -7.86
C LEU A 12 -7.58 -4.04 -8.99
N GLY A 13 -8.82 -4.42 -8.69
CA GLY A 13 -9.76 -4.97 -9.67
C GLY A 13 -10.65 -3.89 -10.29
N GLY A 14 -10.93 -4.00 -11.59
CA GLY A 14 -11.76 -3.05 -12.34
C GLY A 14 -13.27 -3.22 -12.16
N GLY A 15 -13.72 -4.37 -11.65
CA GLY A 15 -15.14 -4.72 -11.52
C GLY A 15 -15.77 -5.39 -12.76
N ASP A 16 -15.02 -5.47 -13.85
CA ASP A 16 -15.38 -6.15 -15.10
C ASP A 16 -14.70 -7.53 -15.26
N GLY A 17 -13.94 -7.95 -14.24
CA GLY A 17 -13.08 -9.12 -14.26
C GLY A 17 -11.64 -8.83 -14.69
N GLY A 18 -11.34 -7.58 -15.08
CA GLY A 18 -9.99 -7.11 -15.35
C GLY A 18 -9.23 -6.74 -14.08
N ILE A 19 -7.95 -7.10 -14.03
CA ILE A 19 -7.00 -6.54 -13.07
C ILE A 19 -6.42 -5.25 -13.64
N VAL A 20 -6.29 -4.21 -12.81
CA VAL A 20 -5.75 -2.90 -13.22
C VAL A 20 -4.28 -2.79 -12.87
N SER A 21 -3.90 -3.21 -11.66
CA SER A 21 -2.51 -3.23 -11.22
C SER A 21 -2.36 -4.17 -10.03
N ALA A 22 -1.19 -4.79 -9.91
CA ALA A 22 -0.85 -5.64 -8.77
C ALA A 22 0.63 -5.57 -8.41
N LEU A 23 0.93 -5.79 -7.13
CA LEU A 23 2.27 -5.79 -6.56
C LEU A 23 2.41 -6.96 -5.59
N CYS A 24 3.46 -7.76 -5.75
CA CYS A 24 3.77 -8.84 -4.83
C CYS A 24 4.82 -8.42 -3.80
N MET A 25 4.65 -8.87 -2.56
CA MET A 25 5.53 -8.59 -1.44
C MET A 25 5.77 -9.86 -0.60
N LYS A 26 7.01 -10.02 -0.14
CA LYS A 26 7.37 -11.00 0.89
C LYS A 26 7.82 -10.30 2.16
N LYS A 27 7.25 -10.72 3.30
CA LYS A 27 7.69 -10.27 4.64
C LYS A 27 9.09 -10.85 4.89
N ILE A 28 10.07 -10.00 5.23
CA ILE A 28 11.46 -10.43 5.48
C ILE A 28 11.85 -10.39 6.97
N LEU A 29 11.16 -9.56 7.76
CA LEU A 29 11.28 -9.51 9.21
C LEU A 29 9.88 -9.55 9.79
N LEU A 30 9.62 -10.53 10.66
CA LEU A 30 8.40 -10.63 11.45
C LEU A 30 8.72 -10.14 12.87
N THR A 31 7.81 -9.37 13.45
CA THR A 31 7.84 -9.08 14.90
C THR A 31 7.49 -10.33 15.70
N ASP A 32 7.77 -10.33 17.01
CA ASP A 32 7.39 -11.41 17.94
C ASP A 32 5.88 -11.70 17.95
N LYS A 33 5.04 -10.77 17.44
CA LYS A 33 3.58 -10.91 17.30
C LYS A 33 3.14 -11.30 15.89
N GLY A 34 4.05 -11.71 15.01
CA GLY A 34 3.74 -12.13 13.63
C GLY A 34 3.38 -10.98 12.68
N LYS A 35 3.39 -9.72 13.13
CA LYS A 35 3.22 -8.56 12.23
C LYS A 35 4.49 -8.35 11.42
N GLY A 36 4.37 -8.20 10.10
CA GLY A 36 5.50 -7.85 9.23
C GLY A 36 6.09 -6.51 9.62
N TRP A 37 7.37 -6.48 9.99
CA TRP A 37 8.11 -5.25 10.33
C TRP A 37 8.78 -4.64 9.09
N ALA A 38 9.23 -5.51 8.19
CA ALA A 38 9.80 -5.14 6.91
C ALA A 38 9.38 -6.14 5.83
N GLY A 39 9.29 -5.66 4.60
CA GLY A 39 8.99 -6.50 3.45
C GLY A 39 9.65 -5.97 2.20
N VAL A 40 9.78 -6.86 1.22
CA VAL A 40 10.44 -6.58 -0.05
C VAL A 40 9.49 -6.85 -1.20
N SER A 41 9.47 -5.96 -2.19
CA SER A 41 8.75 -6.20 -3.46
C SER A 41 9.43 -7.34 -4.21
N ILE A 42 8.66 -8.33 -4.67
CA ILE A 42 9.18 -9.50 -5.38
C ILE A 42 8.44 -9.71 -6.68
N ARG A 43 9.03 -10.47 -7.62
CA ARG A 43 8.28 -11.08 -8.72
C ARG A 43 7.84 -12.48 -8.31
N ASN A 44 6.54 -12.77 -8.36
CA ASN A 44 6.00 -14.10 -8.13
C ASN A 44 4.81 -14.34 -9.07
N GLU A 45 5.07 -15.01 -10.20
CA GLU A 45 4.06 -15.23 -11.24
C GLU A 45 2.90 -16.11 -10.78
N GLN A 46 3.16 -17.12 -9.95
CA GLN A 46 2.09 -17.98 -9.43
C GLN A 46 1.08 -17.19 -8.60
N LEU A 47 1.58 -16.23 -7.80
CA LEU A 47 0.74 -15.35 -7.00
C LEU A 47 -0.01 -14.32 -7.85
N LEU A 48 0.65 -13.74 -8.85
CA LEU A 48 0.01 -12.84 -9.81
C LEU A 48 -1.11 -13.54 -10.57
N ASP A 49 -0.87 -14.76 -11.04
CA ASP A 49 -1.87 -15.56 -11.76
C ASP A 49 -3.03 -16.00 -10.87
N LEU A 50 -2.77 -16.36 -9.61
CA LEU A 50 -3.82 -16.63 -8.63
C LEU A 50 -4.68 -15.37 -8.39
N THR A 51 -4.04 -14.21 -8.24
CA THR A 51 -4.71 -12.92 -8.04
C THR A 51 -5.58 -12.54 -9.25
N ARG A 52 -5.04 -12.67 -10.46
CA ARG A 52 -5.77 -12.45 -11.72
C ARG A 52 -7.01 -13.34 -11.82
N ARG A 53 -6.86 -14.65 -11.55
CA ARG A 53 -7.98 -15.60 -11.57
C ARG A 53 -9.05 -15.26 -10.54
N PHE A 54 -8.65 -14.87 -9.32
CA PHE A 54 -9.59 -14.44 -8.29
C PHE A 54 -10.40 -13.21 -8.74
N ILE A 55 -9.73 -12.15 -9.21
CA ILE A 55 -10.38 -10.92 -9.68
C ILE A 55 -11.31 -11.22 -10.86
N SER A 56 -10.86 -12.04 -11.82
CA SER A 56 -11.65 -12.42 -12.99
C SER A 56 -12.91 -13.20 -12.62
N ALA A 57 -12.77 -14.22 -11.77
CA ALA A 57 -13.89 -15.07 -11.36
C ALA A 57 -14.94 -14.34 -10.51
N THR A 58 -14.50 -13.38 -9.69
CA THR A 58 -15.38 -12.63 -8.78
C THR A 58 -15.87 -11.31 -9.37
N ARG A 59 -15.28 -10.87 -10.48
CA ARG A 59 -15.40 -9.50 -11.00
C ARG A 59 -15.13 -8.47 -9.92
N TRP A 60 -14.05 -8.68 -9.16
CA TRP A 60 -13.71 -7.83 -8.02
C TRP A 60 -13.53 -6.37 -8.45
N ARG A 61 -14.16 -5.45 -7.72
CA ARG A 61 -14.04 -4.00 -7.92
C ARG A 61 -13.34 -3.37 -6.73
N GLY A 62 -12.26 -2.64 -6.98
CA GLY A 62 -11.51 -1.91 -5.96
C GLY A 62 -10.30 -2.68 -5.43
N ALA A 63 -9.76 -2.16 -4.32
CA ALA A 63 -8.52 -2.64 -3.72
C ALA A 63 -8.71 -3.99 -3.02
N LEU A 64 -7.65 -4.80 -3.03
CA LEU A 64 -7.52 -5.97 -2.17
C LEU A 64 -6.07 -6.21 -1.74
N GLU A 65 -5.91 -6.88 -0.61
CA GLU A 65 -4.72 -7.61 -0.22
C GLU A 65 -5.06 -9.11 -0.20
N MET A 66 -4.25 -9.93 -0.86
CA MET A 66 -4.34 -11.38 -0.85
C MET A 66 -3.14 -11.94 -0.09
N GLU A 67 -3.39 -12.58 1.04
CA GLU A 67 -2.38 -13.28 1.83
C GLU A 67 -2.39 -14.77 1.47
N THR A 68 -1.21 -15.32 1.18
CA THR A 68 -1.08 -16.70 0.70
C THR A 68 0.06 -17.43 1.38
N LEU A 69 -0.04 -18.76 1.39
CA LEU A 69 1.01 -19.68 1.83
C LEU A 69 1.42 -20.59 0.67
N LEU A 70 2.69 -20.56 0.28
CA LEU A 70 3.29 -21.56 -0.60
C LEU A 70 3.64 -22.78 0.24
N ALA A 71 2.84 -23.84 0.13
CA ALA A 71 3.01 -25.03 0.94
C ALA A 71 4.22 -25.87 0.47
N ARG A 72 5.08 -26.28 1.40
CA ARG A 72 6.28 -27.06 1.08
C ARG A 72 5.97 -28.43 0.46
N ARG A 73 4.87 -29.04 0.89
CA ARG A 73 4.50 -30.43 0.55
C ARG A 73 4.20 -30.64 -0.94
N ASP A 74 3.62 -29.63 -1.60
CA ASP A 74 3.08 -29.73 -2.95
C ASP A 74 3.41 -28.52 -3.82
N GLN A 75 4.13 -27.53 -3.28
CA GLN A 75 4.53 -26.30 -3.96
C GLN A 75 3.33 -25.53 -4.55
N LYS A 76 2.16 -25.61 -3.88
CA LYS A 76 0.96 -24.88 -4.26
C LYS A 76 0.72 -23.69 -3.35
N LEU A 77 0.21 -22.61 -3.93
CA LEU A 77 -0.29 -21.47 -3.18
C LEU A 77 -1.70 -21.76 -2.64
N TYR A 78 -1.85 -21.55 -1.33
CA TYR A 78 -3.13 -21.57 -0.63
C TYR A 78 -3.47 -20.15 -0.21
N ILE A 79 -4.69 -19.70 -0.48
CA ILE A 79 -5.18 -18.41 0.02
C ILE A 79 -5.45 -18.57 1.52
N LEU A 80 -4.85 -17.70 2.32
CA LEU A 80 -5.11 -17.60 3.76
C LEU A 80 -6.23 -16.59 4.01
N GLU A 81 -6.12 -15.41 3.40
CA GLU A 81 -7.04 -14.29 3.62
C GLU A 81 -7.14 -13.40 2.38
N ILE A 82 -8.30 -12.79 2.19
CA ILE A 82 -8.53 -11.69 1.23
C ILE A 82 -9.07 -10.50 2.01
N ASN A 83 -8.30 -9.43 2.09
CA ASN A 83 -8.67 -8.18 2.74
C ASN A 83 -9.24 -7.21 1.68
N PRO A 84 -10.49 -6.72 1.80
CA PRO A 84 -11.10 -5.82 0.82
C PRO A 84 -10.64 -4.36 0.96
N ARG A 85 -9.33 -4.15 1.06
CA ARG A 85 -8.67 -2.85 1.21
C ARG A 85 -7.22 -2.95 0.74
N PHE A 86 -6.58 -1.79 0.58
CA PHE A 86 -5.12 -1.80 0.45
C PHE A 86 -4.46 -2.25 1.77
N PRO A 87 -3.29 -2.90 1.68
CA PRO A 87 -2.49 -3.23 2.84
C PRO A 87 -1.82 -2.01 3.47
N ALA A 88 -1.40 -2.13 4.73
CA ALA A 88 -0.60 -1.09 5.39
C ALA A 88 0.74 -0.80 4.70
N TRP A 89 1.27 -1.76 3.94
CA TRP A 89 2.53 -1.64 3.20
C TRP A 89 2.37 -1.07 1.78
N ILE A 90 1.17 -0.61 1.39
CA ILE A 90 0.84 -0.21 0.00
C ILE A 90 1.78 0.86 -0.57
N TYR A 91 2.37 1.70 0.27
CA TYR A 91 3.32 2.73 -0.18
C TYR A 91 4.60 2.15 -0.79
N LEU A 92 4.92 0.88 -0.53
CA LEU A 92 5.94 0.11 -1.25
C LEU A 92 5.73 0.17 -2.77
N GLY A 93 4.48 0.22 -3.23
CA GLY A 93 4.17 0.34 -4.65
C GLY A 93 4.72 1.60 -5.29
N VAL A 94 4.72 2.72 -4.57
CA VAL A 94 5.34 3.96 -5.07
C VAL A 94 6.83 3.77 -5.29
N ALA A 95 7.53 3.17 -4.33
CA ALA A 95 8.96 2.86 -4.47
C ALA A 95 9.25 1.82 -5.57
N ALA A 96 8.30 0.92 -5.83
CA ALA A 96 8.33 -0.07 -6.91
C ALA A 96 7.84 0.49 -8.26
N GLU A 97 7.59 1.81 -8.36
CA GLU A 97 7.11 2.49 -9.57
C GLU A 97 5.72 2.04 -10.05
N ILE A 98 4.89 1.52 -9.14
CA ILE A 98 3.49 1.16 -9.39
C ILE A 98 2.57 1.71 -8.29
N ASN A 99 1.96 2.87 -8.55
CA ASN A 99 1.14 3.58 -7.57
C ASN A 99 -0.33 3.12 -7.62
N LEU A 100 -0.63 1.97 -6.99
CA LEU A 100 -1.97 1.39 -6.94
C LEU A 100 -3.03 2.35 -6.37
N PRO A 101 -2.78 3.13 -5.30
CA PRO A 101 -3.73 4.15 -4.83
C PRO A 101 -4.05 5.21 -5.88
N ALA A 102 -3.05 5.70 -6.63
CA ALA A 102 -3.29 6.66 -7.72
C ALA A 102 -4.14 6.04 -8.83
N HIS A 103 -3.88 4.79 -9.22
CA HIS A 103 -4.73 4.06 -10.17
C HIS A 103 -6.17 3.93 -9.65
N TYR A 104 -6.36 3.70 -8.35
CA TYR A 104 -7.69 3.61 -7.77
C TYR A 104 -8.45 4.94 -7.83
N VAL A 105 -7.77 6.06 -7.55
CA VAL A 105 -8.34 7.40 -7.72
C VAL A 105 -8.73 7.66 -9.18
N ASP A 106 -7.89 7.25 -10.13
CA ASP A 106 -8.17 7.40 -11.55
C ASP A 106 -9.39 6.57 -12.00
N LEU A 107 -9.53 5.33 -11.51
CA LEU A 107 -10.74 4.53 -11.71
C LEU A 107 -11.98 5.18 -11.08
N ALA A 108 -11.86 5.72 -9.87
CA ALA A 108 -12.96 6.41 -9.19
C ALA A 108 -13.43 7.65 -9.95
N ARG A 109 -12.51 8.29 -10.70
CA ARG A 109 -12.81 9.40 -11.62
C ARG A 109 -13.35 8.94 -12.98
N GLY A 110 -13.57 7.65 -13.18
CA GLY A 110 -14.07 7.08 -14.44
C GLY A 110 -13.04 7.04 -15.57
N ARG A 111 -11.74 7.21 -15.26
CA ARG A 111 -10.68 7.05 -16.27
C ARG A 111 -10.52 5.58 -16.63
N LYS A 112 -10.32 5.31 -17.91
CA LYS A 112 -9.88 4.00 -18.38
C LYS A 112 -8.37 3.90 -18.16
N LEU A 113 -7.97 2.83 -17.50
CA LEU A 113 -6.56 2.51 -17.27
C LEU A 113 -6.24 1.22 -18.01
N GLU A 114 -5.14 1.24 -18.77
CA GLU A 114 -4.57 0.00 -19.27
C GLU A 114 -3.92 -0.77 -18.11
N PRO A 115 -4.06 -2.11 -18.05
CA PRO A 115 -3.44 -2.90 -17.01
C PRO A 115 -1.93 -2.68 -16.93
N VAL A 116 -1.44 -2.29 -15.75
CA VAL A 116 -0.01 -2.14 -15.48
C VAL A 116 0.51 -3.47 -14.96
N ASN A 117 1.40 -4.10 -15.75
CA ASN A 117 1.89 -5.45 -15.48
C ASN A 117 3.32 -5.49 -14.90
N ASP A 118 4.04 -4.37 -14.95
CA ASP A 118 5.43 -4.31 -14.52
C ASP A 118 5.63 -3.35 -13.35
N TYR A 119 6.69 -3.62 -12.57
CA TYR A 119 7.10 -2.87 -11.39
C TYR A 119 8.51 -3.29 -10.97
N GLN A 120 9.24 -2.42 -10.28
CA GLN A 120 10.58 -2.75 -9.80
C GLN A 120 10.53 -3.71 -8.60
N VAL A 121 11.40 -4.71 -8.62
CA VAL A 121 11.58 -5.66 -7.50
C VAL A 121 12.75 -5.24 -6.61
N GLY A 122 12.86 -5.85 -5.42
CA GLY A 122 13.95 -5.56 -4.48
C GLY A 122 13.82 -4.26 -3.69
N LYS A 123 12.69 -3.54 -3.79
CA LYS A 123 12.41 -2.38 -2.94
C LYS A 123 12.04 -2.85 -1.55
N LEU A 124 12.72 -2.31 -0.55
CA LEU A 124 12.50 -2.59 0.86
C LEU A 124 11.55 -1.52 1.44
N PHE A 125 10.57 -1.94 2.21
CA PHE A 125 9.93 -1.05 3.17
C PHE A 125 10.21 -1.52 4.60
N THR A 126 10.33 -0.57 5.51
CA THR A 126 10.35 -0.79 6.96
C THR A 126 9.46 0.27 7.60
N HIS A 127 8.78 -0.10 8.67
CA HIS A 127 8.11 0.90 9.49
C HIS A 127 9.13 1.70 10.29
N TYR A 128 8.86 2.99 10.46
CA TYR A 128 9.53 3.86 11.42
C TYR A 128 8.46 4.61 12.20
N THR A 129 8.77 4.94 13.45
CA THR A 129 7.89 5.71 14.33
C THR A 129 8.40 7.14 14.38
N ILE A 130 7.49 8.10 14.32
CA ILE A 130 7.77 9.51 14.57
C ILE A 130 6.90 9.98 15.74
N ASP A 131 7.47 10.80 16.60
CA ASP A 131 6.71 11.48 17.65
C ASP A 131 6.15 12.78 17.07
N LEU A 132 4.83 12.95 17.16
CA LEU A 132 4.14 14.16 16.75
C LEU A 132 3.69 14.90 18.01
N ILE A 133 4.16 16.13 18.18
CA ILE A 133 3.69 17.04 19.23
C ILE A 133 2.62 17.95 18.60
N GLY A 134 1.46 18.03 19.24
CA GLY A 134 0.35 18.84 18.75
C GLY A 134 -0.57 19.31 19.88
N GLU A 135 -1.53 20.15 19.54
CA GLU A 135 -2.46 20.74 20.49
C GLU A 135 -3.63 19.80 20.78
N ILE A 136 -3.99 19.62 22.05
CA ILE A 136 -5.14 18.77 22.44
C ILE A 136 -6.46 19.26 21.83
N SER A 137 -6.57 20.57 21.56
CA SER A 137 -7.73 21.18 20.92
C SER A 137 -7.94 20.70 19.48
N GLN A 138 -6.87 20.33 18.77
CA GLN A 138 -6.98 19.73 17.43
C GLN A 138 -7.57 18.32 17.50
N LEU A 139 -7.16 17.53 18.50
CA LEU A 139 -7.73 16.22 18.74
C LEU A 139 -9.21 16.31 19.14
N ASP A 140 -9.55 17.24 20.04
CA ASP A 140 -10.94 17.49 20.43
C ASP A 140 -11.80 17.89 19.22
N SER A 141 -11.32 18.79 18.36
CA SER A 141 -12.00 19.18 17.13
C SER A 141 -12.25 17.98 16.20
N LEU A 142 -11.24 17.13 16.01
CA LEU A 142 -11.38 15.94 15.18
C LEU A 142 -12.43 14.99 15.75
N LEU A 143 -12.42 14.75 17.06
CA LEU A 143 -13.31 13.79 17.71
C LEU A 143 -14.74 14.31 17.86
N SER A 144 -14.93 15.60 18.12
CA SER A 144 -16.25 16.21 18.34
C SER A 144 -16.91 16.70 17.07
N ARG A 145 -16.14 17.21 16.10
CA ARG A 145 -16.64 17.85 14.87
C ARG A 145 -16.27 17.09 13.59
N GLY A 146 -15.32 16.16 13.64
CA GLY A 146 -14.85 15.43 12.44
C GLY A 146 -13.90 16.25 11.55
N GLU A 147 -13.41 17.39 12.02
CA GLU A 147 -12.55 18.29 11.24
C GLU A 147 -11.44 18.91 12.09
N ILE A 148 -10.31 19.22 11.47
CA ILE A 148 -9.20 19.98 12.06
C ILE A 148 -8.98 21.22 11.19
N HIS A 149 -8.93 22.38 11.82
CA HIS A 149 -8.58 23.64 11.16
C HIS A 149 -7.12 23.93 11.46
N TYR A 150 -6.29 23.95 10.42
CA TYR A 150 -4.91 24.41 10.53
C TYR A 150 -4.89 25.93 10.33
N PRO A 151 -4.18 26.69 11.19
CA PRO A 151 -3.98 28.11 10.91
C PRO A 151 -3.23 28.27 9.58
N GLU A 152 -3.60 29.29 8.79
CA GLU A 152 -2.86 29.62 7.58
C GLU A 152 -1.40 29.87 7.94
N THR A 153 -0.48 29.14 7.30
CA THR A 153 0.95 29.38 7.47
C THR A 153 1.27 30.74 6.87
N ASN A 154 1.46 31.76 7.70
CA ASN A 154 2.07 33.00 7.24
C ASN A 154 3.47 32.66 6.72
N PRO A 155 3.81 32.98 5.46
CA PRO A 155 5.17 32.78 4.98
C PRO A 155 6.12 33.53 5.91
N VAL A 156 7.16 32.84 6.38
CA VAL A 156 8.24 33.46 7.17
C VAL A 156 8.80 34.60 6.34
N GLN A 157 8.56 35.84 6.76
CA GLN A 157 9.24 36.99 6.19
C GLN A 157 10.71 36.86 6.60
N HIS A 158 11.55 36.43 5.66
CA HIS A 158 12.98 36.64 5.81
C HIS A 158 13.23 38.15 5.74
N SER A 159 13.48 38.77 6.90
CA SER A 159 14.06 40.11 6.93
C SER A 159 15.47 40.00 6.35
N THR A 160 15.66 40.44 5.11
CA THR A 160 16.98 40.77 4.58
C THR A 160 17.45 42.03 5.30
N ASP A 161 18.00 41.85 6.49
CA ASP A 161 18.73 42.89 7.19
C ASP A 161 20.13 42.94 6.54
N GLU A 162 20.21 43.55 5.36
CA GLU A 162 21.48 43.99 4.80
C GLU A 162 21.95 45.17 5.65
N GLY A 163 22.77 44.87 6.67
CA GLY A 163 23.48 45.88 7.44
C GLY A 163 24.33 46.77 6.52
N PRO A 164 24.50 48.07 6.84
CA PRO A 164 25.18 48.99 5.95
C PRO A 164 26.65 48.62 5.86
N THR A 165 27.13 48.37 4.65
CA THR A 165 28.55 48.22 4.35
C THR A 165 29.27 49.55 4.62
N SER A 166 30.19 49.54 5.59
CA SER A 166 31.22 50.56 5.81
C SER A 166 32.56 50.07 5.28
#